data_AF-A0A9P9I3V1-F1
#
_entry.id   AF-A0A9P9I3V1-F1
#
_cell.length_a   1.000
_cell.length_b   1.000
_cell.length_c   1.000
_cell.angle_alpha   90.00
_cell.angle_beta   90.00
_cell.angle_gamma   90.00
#
_symmetry.space_group_name_H-M   'P 1'
#
loop_
_entity.id
_entity.type
_entity.pdbx_description
1 polymer ?
#
loop_
_entity_poly.entity_id
_entity_poly.type
_entity_poly.pdbx_seq_one_letter_code
_entity_poly.pdbx_strand_id
1 'polypeptide(L)'
;MQPSDRPSHVTYFVIIVKLRQILAFAMRTIVRDQTAHFHCHQSDGPLQYSINHAKSLPQHVRQHWELMMLAEMDASLTRWGQSVPHHLRWDTKQPDGIWSRQSISLWCGYNYMKIFLHAQFIQLPY
;
A
#
# COMPACT_ATOMS: atom_id res chain seq x y z
N MET A 1 -11.05 3.19 30.05
CA MET A 1 -9.88 2.39 29.68
C MET A 1 -10.38 1.04 29.16
N GLN A 2 -9.83 0.54 28.06
CA GLN A 2 -10.23 -0.76 27.51
C GLN A 2 -9.64 -1.86 28.41
N PRO A 3 -10.43 -2.88 28.83
CA PRO A 3 -9.91 -3.95 29.69
C PRO A 3 -8.80 -4.72 28.98
N SER A 4 -7.74 -5.04 29.71
CA SER A 4 -6.52 -5.70 29.22
C SER A 4 -6.76 -7.04 28.51
N ASP A 5 -7.91 -7.66 28.79
CA ASP A 5 -8.28 -8.99 28.32
C ASP A 5 -9.20 -8.99 27.07
N ARG A 6 -9.62 -7.81 26.58
CA ARG A 6 -10.44 -7.70 25.36
C ARG A 6 -9.72 -6.95 24.25
N PRO A 7 -9.46 -7.58 23.09
CA PRO A 7 -8.91 -6.88 21.94
C PRO A 7 -9.88 -5.79 21.45
N SER A 8 -9.33 -4.66 21.01
CA SER A 8 -10.17 -3.54 20.55
C SER A 8 -10.77 -3.86 19.19
N HIS A 9 -12.08 -3.65 19.03
CA HIS A 9 -12.68 -3.64 17.70
C HIS A 9 -12.16 -2.49 16.83
N VAL A 10 -11.63 -1.42 17.44
CA VAL A 10 -11.01 -0.28 16.73
C VAL A 10 -9.61 -0.62 16.23
N THR A 11 -8.95 -1.66 16.77
CA THR A 11 -7.64 -2.14 16.30
C THR A 11 -7.68 -2.47 14.81
N TYR A 12 -8.76 -3.11 14.36
CA TYR A 12 -8.99 -3.38 12.93
C TYR A 12 -9.01 -2.07 12.11
N PHE A 13 -9.75 -1.06 12.57
CA PHE A 13 -9.86 0.22 11.88
C PHE A 13 -8.49 0.94 11.77
N VAL A 14 -7.68 0.91 12.84
CA VAL A 14 -6.34 1.49 12.81
C VAL A 14 -5.44 0.76 11.82
N ILE A 15 -5.48 -0.56 11.79
CA ILE A 15 -4.63 -1.39 10.91
C ILE A 15 -5.00 -1.22 9.44
N ILE A 16 -6.29 -1.18 9.12
CA ILE A 16 -6.74 -0.97 7.74
C ILE A 16 -6.43 0.44 7.25
N VAL A 17 -6.49 1.46 8.11
CA VAL A 17 -6.05 2.83 7.76
C VAL A 17 -4.56 2.85 7.41
N LYS A 18 -3.71 2.18 8.19
CA LYS A 18 -2.27 2.07 7.89
C LYS A 18 -2.01 1.38 6.54
N LEU A 19 -2.75 0.32 6.23
CA LEU A 19 -2.68 -0.33 4.92
C LEU A 19 -3.06 0.63 3.78
N ARG A 20 -4.13 1.40 3.97
CA ARG A 20 -4.60 2.39 2.99
C ARG A 20 -3.67 3.59 2.85
N GLN A 21 -2.88 3.93 3.86
CA GLN A 21 -1.84 4.97 3.74
C GLN A 21 -0.68 4.50 2.87
N ILE A 22 -0.27 3.24 2.99
CA ILE A 22 0.71 2.63 2.07
C ILE A 22 0.15 2.64 0.65
N LEU A 23 -1.14 2.34 0.46
CA LEU A 23 -1.82 2.44 -0.84
C LEU A 23 -1.79 3.87 -1.39
N ALA A 24 -2.19 4.86 -0.60
CA ALA A 24 -2.24 6.25 -1.04
C ALA A 24 -0.84 6.79 -1.39
N PHE A 25 0.18 6.37 -0.65
CA PHE A 25 1.57 6.66 -0.99
C PHE A 25 1.93 6.00 -2.32
N ALA A 26 1.79 4.68 -2.45
CA ALA A 26 2.10 3.94 -3.67
C ALA A 26 1.39 4.50 -4.91
N MET A 27 0.09 4.79 -4.81
CA MET A 27 -0.69 5.38 -5.91
C MET A 27 -0.23 6.79 -6.25
N ARG A 28 0.21 7.62 -5.29
CA ARG A 28 0.73 8.97 -5.61
C ARG A 28 2.11 8.92 -6.25
N THR A 29 2.92 7.93 -5.90
CA THR A 29 4.23 7.72 -6.53
C THR A 29 4.09 7.12 -7.93
N ILE A 30 3.14 6.20 -8.12
CA ILE A 30 2.92 5.46 -9.39
C ILE A 30 1.98 6.22 -10.35
N VAL A 31 0.93 6.87 -9.86
CA VAL A 31 -0.11 7.51 -10.68
C VAL A 31 -0.17 9.01 -10.41
N ARG A 32 0.55 9.78 -11.24
CA ARG A 32 0.09 11.11 -11.66
C ARG A 32 0.28 11.21 -13.16
N ASP A 33 -0.71 10.80 -13.95
CA ASP A 33 -0.72 11.06 -15.40
C ASP A 33 -2.10 11.43 -15.97
N GLN A 34 -3.06 11.88 -15.17
CA GLN A 34 -4.38 12.24 -15.73
C GLN A 34 -4.97 13.57 -15.28
N THR A 35 -4.23 14.42 -14.58
CA THR A 35 -4.73 15.76 -14.18
C THR A 35 -3.75 16.87 -14.50
N ALA A 36 -2.97 16.72 -15.58
CA ALA A 36 -2.11 17.79 -16.09
C ALA A 36 -2.83 18.84 -16.94
N HIS A 37 -4.18 18.87 -16.95
CA HIS A 37 -4.96 19.95 -17.55
C HIS A 37 -5.54 20.96 -16.54
N PHE A 38 -5.33 20.77 -15.25
CA PHE A 38 -5.67 21.78 -14.26
C PHE A 38 -4.41 22.49 -13.80
N HIS A 39 -4.20 23.68 -14.38
CA HIS A 39 -3.22 24.67 -13.97
C HIS A 39 -3.07 24.71 -12.45
N CYS A 40 -1.86 24.50 -11.93
CA CYS A 40 -1.54 24.91 -10.58
C CYS A 40 -0.19 25.60 -10.54
N HIS A 41 -0.26 26.80 -9.98
CA HIS A 41 0.78 27.74 -9.69
C HIS A 41 1.79 27.14 -8.69
N GLN A 42 3.04 27.54 -8.87
CA GLN A 42 4.20 27.38 -8.01
C GLN A 42 3.88 27.19 -6.52
N SER A 43 4.30 26.05 -5.96
CA SER A 43 4.51 25.89 -4.52
C SER A 43 5.79 25.09 -4.29
N ASP A 44 6.80 25.78 -3.75
CA ASP A 44 8.07 25.23 -3.31
C ASP A 44 7.83 24.37 -2.04
N GLY A 45 7.74 23.06 -2.24
CA GLY A 45 7.70 22.04 -1.19
C GLY A 45 8.64 20.89 -1.56
N PRO A 46 9.16 20.13 -0.58
CA PRO A 46 10.24 19.17 -0.81
C PRO A 46 9.80 18.08 -1.78
N LEU A 47 10.50 18.04 -2.92
CA LEU A 47 10.43 17.10 -4.05
C LEU A 47 9.69 15.79 -3.74
N GLN A 48 8.39 15.77 -4.01
CA GLN A 48 7.64 14.54 -4.12
C GLN A 48 7.91 13.96 -5.52
N TYR A 49 8.79 12.98 -5.58
CA TYR A 49 9.24 12.27 -6.78
C TYR A 49 8.05 11.62 -7.50
N SER A 50 7.49 12.30 -8.51
CA SER A 50 6.48 11.75 -9.41
C SER A 50 7.16 10.97 -10.54
N ILE A 51 6.54 9.87 -11.00
CA ILE A 51 6.92 9.16 -12.24
C ILE A 51 7.10 10.09 -13.44
N ASN A 52 6.43 11.24 -13.49
CA ASN A 52 6.60 12.18 -14.61
C ASN A 52 7.99 12.84 -14.64
N HIS A 53 8.65 13.01 -13.50
CA HIS A 53 10.06 13.38 -13.49
C HIS A 53 10.92 12.21 -14.01
N ALA A 54 10.56 10.97 -13.62
CA ALA A 54 11.20 9.76 -14.13
C ALA A 54 10.97 9.53 -15.64
N LYS A 55 9.91 10.10 -16.23
CA LYS A 55 9.67 10.05 -17.68
C LYS A 55 10.72 10.80 -18.50
N SER A 56 11.35 11.81 -17.90
CA SER A 56 12.47 12.55 -18.51
C SER A 56 13.85 11.93 -18.22
N LEU A 57 13.91 10.94 -17.32
CA LEU A 57 15.15 10.27 -16.96
C LEU A 57 15.54 9.22 -18.03
N PRO A 58 16.85 8.97 -18.19
CA PRO A 58 17.34 7.85 -18.99
C PRO A 58 16.69 6.54 -18.55
N GLN A 59 16.41 5.64 -19.50
CA GLN A 59 15.69 4.39 -19.27
C GLN A 59 16.28 3.55 -18.12
N HIS A 60 17.62 3.49 -18.02
CA HIS A 60 18.31 2.77 -16.94
C HIS A 60 18.06 3.38 -15.55
N VAL A 61 18.01 4.71 -15.44
CA VAL A 61 17.71 5.42 -14.18
C VAL A 61 16.26 5.18 -13.79
N ARG A 62 15.34 5.19 -14.75
CA ARG A 62 13.92 4.91 -14.51
C ARG A 62 13.71 3.49 -13.99
N GLN A 63 14.27 2.49 -14.67
CA GLN A 63 14.17 1.09 -14.26
C GLN A 63 14.74 0.86 -12.85
N HIS A 64 15.88 1.48 -12.54
CA HIS A 64 16.48 1.41 -11.22
C HIS A 64 15.56 2.01 -10.14
N TRP A 65 15.00 3.18 -10.41
CA TRP A 65 14.07 3.86 -9.49
C TRP A 65 12.77 3.07 -9.30
N GLU A 66 12.21 2.51 -10.37
CA GLU A 66 11.05 1.61 -10.35
C GLU A 66 11.27 0.39 -9.44
N LEU A 67 12.43 -0.27 -9.57
CA LEU A 67 12.81 -1.41 -8.74
C LEU A 67 13.02 -1.01 -7.27
N MET A 68 13.66 0.13 -7.01
CA MET A 68 13.84 0.64 -5.64
C MET A 68 12.49 0.93 -4.97
N MET A 69 11.56 1.55 -5.70
CA MET A 69 10.22 1.81 -5.19
C MET A 69 9.46 0.52 -4.91
N LEU A 70 9.49 -0.44 -5.82
CA LEU A 70 8.85 -1.74 -5.63
C LEU A 70 9.40 -2.42 -4.36
N ALA A 71 10.72 -2.43 -4.18
CA ALA A 71 11.36 -3.01 -3.01
C ALA A 71 10.93 -2.32 -1.70
N GLU A 72 10.84 -0.98 -1.67
CA GLU A 72 10.38 -0.24 -0.49
C GLU A 72 8.90 -0.51 -0.18
N MET A 73 8.06 -0.64 -1.21
CA MET A 73 6.65 -0.95 -1.06
C MET A 73 6.44 -2.38 -0.55
N ASP A 74 7.17 -3.36 -1.08
CA ASP A 74 7.15 -4.75 -0.61
C ASP A 74 7.64 -4.87 0.84
N ALA A 75 8.71 -4.15 1.19
CA ALA A 75 9.20 -4.09 2.56
C ALA A 75 8.15 -3.47 3.50
N SER A 76 7.48 -2.39 3.08
CA SER A 76 6.43 -1.74 3.84
C SER A 76 5.20 -2.62 4.05
N LEU A 77 4.77 -3.36 3.02
CA LEU A 77 3.68 -4.34 3.15
C LEU A 77 4.05 -5.51 4.06
N THR A 78 5.28 -6.01 3.95
CA THR A 78 5.78 -7.06 4.83
C THR A 78 5.77 -6.61 6.29
N ARG A 79 6.29 -5.39 6.56
CA ARG A 79 6.24 -4.77 7.90
C ARG A 79 4.81 -4.60 8.40
N TRP A 80 3.89 -4.17 7.54
CA TRP A 80 2.47 -4.08 7.89
C TRP A 80 1.90 -5.44 8.27
N GLY A 81 2.18 -6.50 7.49
CA GLY A 81 1.70 -7.86 7.77
C GLY A 81 2.21 -8.40 9.10
N GLN A 82 3.46 -8.13 9.44
CA GLN A 82 4.05 -8.47 10.74
C GLN A 82 3.37 -7.72 11.90
N SER A 83 2.93 -6.48 11.68
CA SER A 83 2.26 -5.65 12.69
C SER A 83 0.82 -6.08 13.01
N VAL A 84 0.22 -6.97 12.20
CA VAL A 84 -1.14 -7.46 12.45
C VAL A 84 -1.15 -8.34 13.71
N PRO A 85 -1.96 -7.99 14.73
CA PRO A 85 -2.00 -8.70 16.01
C PRO A 85 -2.70 -10.05 15.85
N HIS A 86 -2.37 -10.99 16.73
CA HIS A 86 -2.77 -12.40 16.63
C HIS A 86 -4.28 -12.62 16.42
N HIS A 87 -5.13 -11.87 17.13
CA HIS A 87 -6.59 -11.97 17.02
C HIS A 87 -7.18 -11.48 15.68
N LEU A 88 -6.39 -10.79 14.86
CA LEU A 88 -6.74 -10.33 13.51
C LEU A 88 -5.92 -11.04 12.41
N ARG A 89 -5.08 -12.01 12.78
CA ARG A 89 -4.42 -12.87 11.80
C ARG A 89 -5.45 -13.85 11.27
N TRP A 90 -5.34 -14.17 9.98
CA TRP A 90 -6.18 -15.18 9.36
C TRP A 90 -5.83 -16.53 9.97
N ASP A 91 -6.85 -17.21 10.49
CA ASP A 91 -6.76 -18.56 11.03
C ASP A 91 -7.98 -19.34 10.53
N THR A 92 -7.73 -20.43 9.82
CA THR A 92 -8.77 -21.29 9.24
C THR A 92 -9.57 -22.06 10.28
N LYS A 93 -9.13 -22.04 11.55
CA LYS A 93 -9.80 -22.70 12.68
C LYS A 93 -10.65 -21.76 13.52
N GLN A 94 -10.70 -20.46 13.20
CA GLN A 94 -11.52 -19.52 13.96
C GLN A 94 -13.02 -19.72 13.67
N PRO A 95 -13.89 -19.73 14.70
CA PRO A 95 -15.34 -19.75 14.50
C PRO A 95 -15.80 -18.53 13.69
N ASP A 96 -16.82 -18.71 12.84
CA ASP A 96 -17.41 -17.62 12.07
C ASP A 96 -17.89 -16.50 12.99
N GLY A 97 -17.28 -15.33 12.85
CA GLY A 97 -17.49 -14.19 13.74
C GLY A 97 -16.93 -12.88 13.17
N ILE A 98 -17.08 -11.79 13.92
CA ILE A 98 -16.59 -10.46 13.52
C ILE A 98 -15.07 -10.47 13.26
N TRP A 99 -14.30 -11.18 14.09
CA TRP A 99 -12.84 -11.29 13.94
C TRP A 99 -12.43 -12.01 12.66
N SER A 100 -13.08 -13.12 12.31
CA SER A 100 -12.86 -13.81 11.04
C SER A 100 -13.12 -12.89 9.84
N ARG A 101 -14.26 -12.18 9.82
CA ARG A 101 -14.57 -11.21 8.75
C ARG A 101 -13.54 -10.07 8.65
N GLN A 102 -13.10 -9.54 9.79
CA GLN A 102 -12.07 -8.51 9.85
C GLN A 102 -10.72 -9.03 9.32
N SER A 103 -10.31 -10.22 9.74
CA SER A 103 -9.11 -10.89 9.23
C SER A 103 -9.20 -11.10 7.71
N ILE A 104 -10.30 -11.63 7.18
CA ILE A 104 -10.51 -11.80 5.72
C ILE A 104 -10.30 -10.48 5.00
N SER A 105 -10.96 -9.42 5.47
CA SER A 105 -10.87 -8.11 4.81
C SER A 105 -9.44 -7.57 4.80
N LEU A 106 -8.69 -7.73 5.90
CA LEU A 106 -7.28 -7.33 5.98
C LEU A 106 -6.42 -8.11 4.98
N TRP A 107 -6.58 -9.43 4.92
CA TRP A 107 -5.80 -10.29 4.02
C TRP A 107 -6.19 -10.12 2.55
N CYS A 108 -7.46 -9.89 2.24
CA CYS A 108 -7.90 -9.49 0.90
C CYS A 108 -7.24 -8.19 0.47
N GLY A 109 -7.24 -7.16 1.34
CA GLY A 109 -6.59 -5.88 1.05
C GLY A 109 -5.08 -6.02 0.84
N TYR A 110 -4.43 -6.83 1.67
CA TYR A 110 -3.00 -7.13 1.55
C TYR A 110 -2.65 -7.81 0.21
N ASN A 111 -3.36 -8.87 -0.15
CA ASN A 111 -3.09 -9.61 -1.38
C ASN A 111 -3.46 -8.79 -2.61
N TYR A 112 -4.57 -8.04 -2.57
CA TYR A 112 -4.93 -7.09 -3.62
C TYR A 112 -3.80 -6.09 -3.86
N MET A 113 -3.17 -5.57 -2.81
CA MET A 113 -2.04 -4.66 -2.95
C MET A 113 -0.84 -5.32 -3.63
N LYS A 114 -0.46 -6.53 -3.22
CA LYS A 114 0.66 -7.24 -3.85
C LYS A 114 0.41 -7.42 -5.34
N ILE A 115 -0.80 -7.84 -5.71
CA ILE A 115 -1.19 -7.96 -7.12
C ILE A 115 -1.09 -6.61 -7.83
N PHE A 116 -1.66 -5.55 -7.24
CA PHE A 116 -1.64 -4.21 -7.83
C PHE A 116 -0.22 -3.70 -8.07
N LEU A 117 0.69 -3.88 -7.11
CA LEU A 117 2.09 -3.45 -7.23
C LEU A 117 2.82 -4.23 -8.31
N HIS A 118 2.74 -5.56 -8.29
CA HIS A 118 3.45 -6.40 -9.26
C HIS A 118 2.86 -6.28 -10.68
N ALA A 119 1.55 -6.08 -10.82
CA ALA A 119 0.89 -5.95 -12.11
C ALA A 119 1.42 -4.78 -12.95
N GLN A 120 1.89 -3.69 -12.31
CA GLN A 120 2.48 -2.54 -13.01
C GLN A 120 3.81 -2.88 -13.70
N PHE A 121 4.46 -3.98 -13.30
CA PHE A 121 5.78 -4.39 -13.80
C PHE A 121 5.73 -5.64 -14.69
N ILE A 122 4.56 -6.27 -14.85
CA ILE A 122 4.38 -7.30 -15.86
C ILE A 122 4.37 -6.61 -17.21
N GLN A 123 5.50 -6.62 -17.91
CA GLN A 123 5.53 -6.20 -19.30
C GLN A 123 4.66 -7.18 -20.10
N LEU A 124 3.53 -6.68 -20.61
CA LEU A 124 2.75 -7.42 -21.59
C LEU A 124 3.62 -7.53 -22.85
N PRO A 125 3.95 -8.74 -23.33
CA PRO A 125 4.63 -8.88 -24.60
C PRO A 125 3.67 -8.35 -25.69
N TYR A 126 4.10 -7.32 -26.40
CA TYR A 126 3.48 -6.95 -27.68
C TYR A 126 4.13 -7.76 -28.80
#